data_AF-G0IWP1-F1
#
_entry.id   AF-G0IWP1-F1
#
_cell.length_a   1.000
_cell.length_b   1.000
_cell.length_c   1.000
_cell.angle_alpha   90.00
_cell.angle_beta   90.00
_cell.angle_gamma   90.00
#
_symmetry.space_group_name_H-M   'P 1'
#
loop_
_entity.id
_entity.type
_entity.pdbx_description
1 polymer ?
#
loop_
_entity_poly.entity_id
_entity_poly.type
_entity_poly.pdbx_seq_one_letter_code
_entity_poly.pdbx_strand_id
1 'polypeptide(L)'
;MSLRFCIIALFSAMAFVGCQNDSTNNSDSNKPKARGTLGEIILVIDSAKYAGPVGDALKEIFESDIEGIIREESMFYMRKVDPRKMTRMLRMASNIIFVTTFDDKRPGSRTVANQFSPESIEKSRADSSLFMLRNKNEFAVGQEVIYLFGENEEELITNVKANKDLLQSIFSNKEKEILSKALFNRINGEGVSKVAEKFEVAVKLPASYQLAKEGEDFLWFRQPTIGVDKPDISLFFYQTTYEDESQVFPENIIKLRNEITKPNIFGDPDVPESFVIIEKQIPPAFKNIRIDGQYSVEMRGSWKTNNLTMGGSFLSYTVVDEAKGKIFYMDGFVYYPNEAHRASIREIETILQATKFELESESTSK
;
A
#
# COMPACT_ATOMS: atom_id res chain seq x y z
N MET A 1 -43.49 -20.87 -57.88
CA MET A 1 -42.49 -19.98 -58.51
C MET A 1 -41.62 -19.41 -57.40
N SER A 2 -40.29 -19.58 -57.49
CA SER A 2 -39.25 -19.02 -56.59
C SER A 2 -39.26 -19.58 -55.16
N LEU A 3 -38.49 -20.61 -54.80
CA LEU A 3 -37.05 -20.56 -54.48
C LEU A 3 -36.62 -19.26 -53.78
N ARG A 4 -36.29 -19.35 -52.49
CA ARG A 4 -35.16 -18.63 -51.85
C ARG A 4 -34.95 -19.14 -50.42
N PHE A 5 -33.78 -19.71 -50.22
CA PHE A 5 -33.15 -20.02 -48.95
C PHE A 5 -33.18 -18.80 -48.01
N CYS A 6 -33.65 -18.97 -46.79
CA CYS A 6 -33.31 -18.07 -45.68
C CYS A 6 -32.54 -18.87 -44.64
N ILE A 7 -31.24 -18.58 -44.64
CA ILE A 7 -30.20 -19.12 -43.79
C ILE A 7 -30.47 -18.72 -42.33
N ILE A 8 -30.37 -19.71 -41.45
CA ILE A 8 -30.31 -19.58 -40.00
C ILE A 8 -29.06 -18.74 -39.65
N ALA A 9 -29.26 -17.56 -39.09
CA ALA A 9 -28.19 -16.79 -38.43
C ALA A 9 -28.50 -16.74 -36.93
N LEU A 10 -28.10 -17.80 -36.24
CA LEU A 10 -28.02 -17.86 -34.79
C LEU A 10 -26.84 -16.95 -34.38
N PHE A 11 -27.14 -15.72 -33.97
CA PHE A 11 -26.15 -14.78 -33.44
C PHE A 11 -25.74 -15.23 -32.03
N SER A 12 -24.88 -16.26 -31.98
CA SER A 12 -24.15 -16.64 -30.78
C SER A 12 -23.11 -15.57 -30.50
N ALA A 13 -23.42 -14.68 -29.56
CA ALA A 13 -22.47 -13.76 -28.97
C ALA A 13 -21.40 -14.58 -28.21
N MET A 14 -20.31 -14.92 -28.92
CA MET A 14 -19.06 -15.32 -28.27
C MET A 14 -18.50 -14.11 -27.53
N ALA A 15 -18.78 -14.05 -26.24
CA ALA A 15 -17.93 -13.33 -25.30
C ALA A 15 -16.55 -14.00 -25.35
N PHE A 16 -15.59 -13.34 -26.00
CA PHE A 16 -14.17 -13.65 -25.83
C PHE A 16 -13.79 -13.25 -24.40
N VAL A 17 -13.98 -14.20 -23.48
CA VAL A 17 -13.29 -14.22 -22.19
C VAL A 17 -11.84 -14.54 -22.52
N GLY A 18 -11.00 -13.50 -22.55
CA GLY A 18 -9.56 -13.66 -22.63
C GLY A 18 -9.07 -14.27 -21.33
N CYS A 19 -8.75 -15.58 -21.36
CA CYS A 19 -7.92 -16.21 -20.34
C CYS A 19 -6.60 -15.46 -20.25
N GLN A 20 -6.35 -14.81 -19.12
CA GLN A 20 -5.07 -14.24 -18.76
C GLN A 20 -4.14 -15.41 -18.43
N ASN A 21 -3.51 -15.98 -19.45
CA ASN A 21 -2.35 -16.84 -19.26
C ASN A 21 -1.24 -15.97 -18.67
N ASP A 22 -0.75 -16.33 -17.49
CA ASP A 22 0.54 -15.90 -16.95
C ASP A 22 1.67 -16.44 -17.84
N SER A 23 1.78 -15.90 -19.05
CA SER A 23 2.98 -15.97 -19.85
C SER A 23 3.94 -14.91 -19.33
N THR A 24 4.86 -15.31 -18.46
CA THR A 24 6.11 -14.59 -18.23
C THR A 24 6.80 -14.40 -19.58
N ASN A 25 6.64 -13.21 -20.16
CA ASN A 25 7.29 -12.83 -21.40
C ASN A 25 8.80 -13.04 -21.27
N ASN A 26 9.36 -13.83 -22.19
CA ASN A 26 10.76 -14.21 -22.26
C ASN A 26 11.73 -13.01 -22.43
N SER A 27 11.21 -11.80 -22.64
CA SER A 27 11.96 -10.54 -22.75
C SER A 27 12.51 -9.99 -21.42
N ASP A 28 11.99 -10.45 -20.28
CA ASP A 28 12.47 -10.00 -18.97
C ASP A 28 13.64 -10.86 -18.43
N SER A 29 13.94 -12.00 -19.07
CA SER A 29 15.00 -12.93 -18.65
C SER A 29 16.42 -12.32 -18.70
N ASN A 30 16.64 -11.33 -19.57
CA ASN A 30 17.95 -10.66 -19.73
C ASN A 30 18.08 -9.34 -18.96
N LYS A 31 17.02 -8.88 -18.27
CA LYS A 31 17.07 -7.62 -17.51
C LYS A 31 17.59 -7.87 -16.09
N PRO A 32 18.40 -6.94 -15.54
CA PRO A 32 18.82 -7.04 -14.14
C PRO A 32 17.62 -6.92 -13.19
N LYS A 33 17.75 -7.38 -11.95
CA LYS A 33 16.74 -7.12 -10.90
C LYS A 33 16.83 -5.67 -10.43
N ALA A 34 15.68 -5.05 -10.20
CA ALA A 34 15.60 -3.73 -9.61
C ALA A 34 16.20 -3.73 -8.19
N ARG A 35 16.69 -2.56 -7.77
CA ARG A 35 17.30 -2.30 -6.46
C ARG A 35 16.78 -0.97 -5.92
N GLY A 36 17.04 -0.66 -4.67
CA GLY A 36 16.63 0.61 -4.06
C GLY A 36 16.05 0.41 -2.67
N THR A 37 15.91 1.51 -1.95
CA THR A 37 15.35 1.52 -0.61
C THR A 37 13.82 1.60 -0.70
N LEU A 38 13.11 0.92 0.20
CA LEU A 38 11.66 1.09 0.34
C LEU A 38 11.34 2.55 0.68
N GLY A 39 10.34 3.11 0.04
CA GLY A 39 9.96 4.50 0.18
C GLY A 39 10.80 5.47 -0.64
N GLU A 40 11.78 5.02 -1.42
CA GLU A 40 12.56 5.90 -2.30
C GLU A 40 11.93 5.97 -3.69
N ILE A 41 11.76 7.18 -4.22
CA ILE A 41 11.40 7.46 -5.61
C ILE A 41 12.54 8.24 -6.26
N ILE A 42 13.07 7.74 -7.39
CA ILE A 42 14.03 8.51 -8.19
C ILE A 42 13.26 9.48 -9.08
N LEU A 43 13.32 10.77 -8.75
CA LEU A 43 12.67 11.81 -9.52
C LEU A 43 13.64 12.39 -10.56
N VAL A 44 13.46 11.99 -11.81
CA VAL A 44 14.28 12.41 -12.95
C VAL A 44 13.65 13.64 -13.62
N ILE A 45 14.15 14.82 -13.25
CA ILE A 45 13.53 16.11 -13.60
C ILE A 45 14.61 17.20 -13.81
N ASP A 46 14.37 18.10 -14.76
CA ASP A 46 15.24 19.25 -14.99
C ASP A 46 15.41 20.09 -13.72
N SER A 47 16.64 20.53 -13.46
CA SER A 47 17.00 21.20 -12.21
C SER A 47 16.19 22.47 -11.94
N ALA A 48 15.88 23.25 -12.98
CA ALA A 48 15.06 24.46 -12.81
C ALA A 48 13.57 24.12 -12.66
N LYS A 49 13.09 23.03 -13.28
CA LYS A 49 11.70 22.58 -13.15
C LYS A 49 11.42 22.04 -11.74
N TYR A 50 12.41 21.36 -11.17
CA TYR A 50 12.38 20.88 -9.78
C TYR A 50 12.38 22.01 -8.74
N ALA A 51 13.06 23.12 -9.04
CA ALA A 51 13.07 24.30 -8.18
C ALA A 51 11.84 25.21 -8.38
N GLY A 52 10.98 24.87 -9.34
CA GLY A 52 9.76 25.60 -9.67
C GLY A 52 8.49 24.87 -9.26
N PRO A 53 7.32 25.37 -9.71
CA PRO A 53 6.01 24.91 -9.24
C PRO A 53 5.73 23.41 -9.48
N VAL A 54 6.26 22.83 -10.55
CA VAL A 54 6.13 21.40 -10.83
C VAL A 54 6.82 20.57 -9.76
N GLY A 55 8.04 20.96 -9.36
CA GLY A 55 8.78 20.27 -8.31
C GLY A 55 8.06 20.32 -6.97
N ASP A 56 7.48 21.46 -6.62
CA ASP A 56 6.75 21.64 -5.37
C ASP A 56 5.45 20.83 -5.36
N ALA A 57 4.70 20.81 -6.47
CA ALA A 57 3.52 19.96 -6.60
C ALA A 57 3.83 18.47 -6.41
N LEU A 58 4.95 17.99 -6.95
CA LEU A 58 5.37 16.59 -6.79
C LEU A 58 5.81 16.27 -5.36
N LYS A 59 6.46 17.21 -4.65
CA LYS A 59 6.78 17.03 -3.21
C LYS A 59 5.52 16.98 -2.36
N GLU A 60 4.59 17.90 -2.60
CA GLU A 60 3.28 17.92 -1.93
C GLU A 60 2.50 16.61 -2.13
N ILE A 61 2.67 15.96 -3.29
CA ILE A 61 2.04 14.66 -3.58
C ILE A 61 2.80 13.52 -2.91
N PHE A 62 4.10 13.35 -3.16
CA PHE A 62 4.81 12.12 -2.77
C PHE A 62 5.45 12.19 -1.38
N GLU A 63 5.84 13.37 -0.93
CA GLU A 63 6.47 13.59 0.39
C GLU A 63 5.47 14.05 1.45
N SER A 64 4.16 13.97 1.16
CA SER A 64 3.11 14.26 2.16
C SER A 64 3.22 13.33 3.36
N ASP A 65 2.87 13.86 4.53
CA ASP A 65 2.91 13.10 5.77
C ASP A 65 1.96 11.90 5.76
N ILE A 66 2.32 10.87 6.52
CA ILE A 66 1.41 9.76 6.83
C ILE A 66 0.33 10.30 7.78
N GLU A 67 -0.92 10.19 7.36
CA GLU A 67 -2.05 10.68 8.14
C GLU A 67 -2.23 9.90 9.46
N GLY A 68 -2.61 10.60 10.53
CA GLY A 68 -2.98 10.02 11.83
C GLY A 68 -1.82 9.73 12.79
N ILE A 69 -0.55 9.83 12.35
CA ILE A 69 0.60 9.65 13.24
C ILE A 69 1.14 11.01 13.75
N ILE A 70 1.64 11.04 14.98
CA ILE A 70 2.17 12.27 15.62
C ILE A 70 3.51 12.71 15.04
N ARG A 71 4.30 11.75 14.56
CA ARG A 71 5.59 12.02 13.95
C ARG A 71 5.37 12.44 12.50
N GLU A 72 5.95 13.57 12.11
CA GLU A 72 6.01 13.99 10.70
C GLU A 72 6.93 13.01 9.94
N GLU A 73 6.32 12.11 9.18
CA GLU A 73 7.04 11.16 8.34
C GLU A 73 6.42 11.14 6.94
N SER A 74 7.21 11.47 5.93
CA SER A 74 6.78 11.48 4.54
C SER A 74 6.47 10.08 4.03
N MET A 75 5.37 9.92 3.29
CA MET A 75 5.02 8.65 2.65
C MET A 75 6.15 8.17 1.76
N PHE A 76 6.69 9.00 0.86
CA PHE A 76 7.87 8.68 0.07
C PHE A 76 8.96 9.73 0.28
N TYR A 77 10.19 9.36 -0.07
CA TYR A 77 11.32 10.27 -0.18
C TYR A 77 11.70 10.37 -1.65
N MET A 78 11.75 11.59 -2.18
CA MET A 78 12.15 11.79 -3.57
C MET A 78 13.63 12.12 -3.66
N ARG A 79 14.37 11.28 -4.40
CA ARG A 79 15.75 11.57 -4.75
C ARG A 79 15.82 12.16 -6.15
N LYS A 80 15.99 13.48 -6.22
CA LYS A 80 16.12 14.20 -7.49
C LYS A 80 17.38 13.82 -8.25
N VAL A 81 17.23 13.55 -9.55
CA VAL A 81 18.29 13.29 -10.51
C VAL A 81 18.07 14.18 -11.73
N ASP A 82 19.11 14.91 -12.17
CA ASP A 82 19.02 15.62 -13.46
C ASP A 82 19.03 14.58 -14.60
N PRO A 83 18.12 14.67 -15.59
CA PRO A 83 18.01 13.69 -16.68
C PRO A 83 19.34 13.40 -17.39
N ARG A 84 20.21 14.41 -17.52
CA ARG A 84 21.52 14.28 -18.18
C ARG A 84 22.54 13.48 -17.35
N LYS A 85 22.28 13.33 -16.05
CA LYS A 85 23.10 12.57 -15.10
C LYS A 85 22.53 11.17 -14.83
N MET A 86 21.51 10.74 -15.58
CA MET A 86 20.87 9.45 -15.37
C MET A 86 21.77 8.30 -15.82
N THR A 87 22.42 7.64 -14.85
CA THR A 87 23.33 6.50 -15.11
C THR A 87 22.59 5.18 -15.23
N ARG A 88 23.25 4.15 -15.77
CA ARG A 88 22.73 2.77 -15.79
C ARG A 88 22.39 2.26 -14.38
N MET A 89 23.15 2.65 -13.37
CA MET A 89 22.89 2.25 -11.98
C MET A 89 21.61 2.87 -11.43
N LEU A 90 21.39 4.17 -11.67
CA LEU A 90 20.16 4.87 -11.26
C LEU A 90 18.92 4.33 -11.98
N ARG A 91 19.06 3.88 -13.24
CA ARG A 91 17.99 3.21 -13.98
C ARG A 91 17.57 1.87 -13.38
N MET A 92 18.35 1.25 -12.50
CA MET A 92 17.94 0.03 -11.81
C MET A 92 17.11 0.29 -10.54
N ALA A 93 16.80 1.56 -10.21
CA ALA A 93 15.98 1.87 -9.05
C ALA A 93 14.56 1.28 -9.16
N SER A 94 13.96 0.85 -8.05
CA SER A 94 12.67 0.15 -8.04
C SER A 94 11.51 1.06 -8.45
N ASN A 95 11.58 2.34 -8.09
CA ASN A 95 10.58 3.35 -8.41
C ASN A 95 11.26 4.54 -9.09
N ILE A 96 10.82 4.90 -10.30
CA ILE A 96 11.36 6.04 -11.06
C ILE A 96 10.23 6.87 -11.64
N ILE A 97 10.33 8.19 -11.51
CA ILE A 97 9.46 9.15 -12.18
C ILE A 97 10.31 10.03 -13.08
N PHE A 98 10.05 10.01 -14.40
CA PHE A 98 10.57 10.99 -15.34
C PHE A 98 9.55 12.11 -15.53
N VAL A 99 10.02 13.36 -15.57
CA VAL A 99 9.13 14.53 -15.69
C VAL A 99 9.59 15.44 -16.81
N THR A 100 8.65 15.86 -17.66
CA THR A 100 8.92 16.84 -18.72
C THR A 100 7.68 17.67 -19.07
N THR A 101 7.87 18.78 -19.77
CA THR A 101 6.79 19.49 -20.48
C THR A 101 7.27 19.76 -21.91
N PHE A 102 6.39 19.66 -22.90
CA PHE A 102 6.81 19.69 -24.31
C PHE A 102 7.17 21.08 -24.82
N ASP A 103 6.72 22.14 -24.15
CA ASP A 103 7.14 23.53 -24.38
C ASP A 103 8.57 23.83 -23.90
N ASP A 104 9.11 23.00 -23.01
CA ASP A 104 10.34 23.29 -22.29
C ASP A 104 11.60 22.91 -23.06
N LYS A 105 12.31 23.95 -23.51
CA LYS A 105 13.54 23.83 -24.32
C LYS A 105 14.80 23.55 -23.50
N ARG A 106 14.73 23.52 -22.17
CA ARG A 106 15.88 23.28 -21.29
C ARG A 106 16.49 21.90 -21.53
N PRO A 107 17.83 21.74 -21.44
CA PRO A 107 18.48 20.48 -21.78
C PRO A 107 17.95 19.26 -21.03
N GLY A 108 17.62 19.38 -19.73
CA GLY A 108 17.10 18.27 -18.93
C GLY A 108 15.72 17.82 -19.41
N SER A 109 14.79 18.76 -19.58
CA SER A 109 13.42 18.48 -20.07
C SER A 109 13.47 17.86 -21.47
N ARG A 110 14.30 18.39 -22.36
CA ARG A 110 14.47 17.79 -23.70
C ARG A 110 15.01 16.37 -23.66
N THR A 111 15.91 16.04 -22.74
CA THR A 111 16.41 14.66 -22.59
C THR A 111 15.29 13.67 -22.29
N VAL A 112 14.27 14.09 -21.54
CA VAL A 112 13.09 13.26 -21.27
C VAL A 112 12.09 13.33 -22.44
N ALA A 113 11.80 14.52 -22.95
CA ALA A 113 10.85 14.70 -24.07
C ALA A 113 11.26 13.93 -25.34
N ASN A 114 12.57 13.82 -25.62
CA ASN A 114 13.08 13.07 -26.77
C ASN A 114 12.84 11.55 -26.70
N GLN A 115 12.35 11.03 -25.57
CA GLN A 115 11.97 9.62 -25.42
C GLN A 115 10.56 9.34 -25.95
N PHE A 116 9.79 10.38 -26.24
CA PHE A 116 8.45 10.29 -26.80
C PHE A 116 8.50 10.36 -28.33
N SER A 117 7.64 9.58 -29.00
CA SER A 117 7.46 9.71 -30.44
C SER A 117 6.67 10.99 -30.76
N PRO A 118 6.83 11.57 -31.96
CA PRO A 118 6.03 12.73 -32.39
C PRO A 118 4.52 12.46 -32.30
N GLU A 119 4.07 11.26 -32.67
CA GLU A 119 2.67 10.85 -32.59
C GLU A 119 2.15 10.84 -31.14
N SER A 120 2.94 10.36 -30.17
CA SER A 120 2.55 10.38 -28.76
C SER A 120 2.42 11.79 -28.20
N ILE A 121 3.27 12.73 -28.67
CA ILE A 121 3.19 14.15 -28.29
C ILE A 121 1.96 14.81 -28.93
N GLU A 122 1.65 14.52 -30.19
CA GLU A 122 0.45 15.04 -30.83
C GLU A 122 -0.83 14.54 -30.17
N LYS A 123 -0.86 13.26 -29.76
CA LYS A 123 -1.99 12.70 -29.02
C LYS A 123 -2.19 13.37 -27.66
N SER A 124 -1.12 13.59 -26.88
CA SER A 124 -1.25 14.26 -25.59
C SER A 124 -1.65 15.73 -25.72
N ARG A 125 -1.25 16.41 -26.79
CA ARG A 125 -1.73 17.77 -27.10
C ARG A 125 -3.21 17.83 -27.47
N ALA A 126 -3.72 16.77 -28.11
CA ALA A 126 -5.13 16.68 -28.47
C ALA A 126 -6.02 16.29 -27.28
N ASP A 127 -5.45 15.62 -26.27
CA ASP A 127 -6.13 15.15 -25.08
C ASP A 127 -5.27 15.39 -23.83
N SER A 128 -5.53 16.49 -23.13
CA SER A 128 -4.82 16.89 -21.91
C SER A 128 -5.02 15.92 -20.74
N SER A 129 -5.95 14.97 -20.82
CA SER A 129 -6.08 13.91 -19.81
C SER A 129 -4.96 12.86 -19.92
N LEU A 130 -4.24 12.83 -21.05
CA LEU A 130 -3.05 12.01 -21.24
C LEU A 130 -1.83 12.74 -20.68
N PHE A 131 -1.59 12.61 -19.38
CA PHE A 131 -0.46 13.24 -18.69
C PHE A 131 0.59 12.23 -18.17
N MET A 132 0.32 10.93 -18.34
CA MET A 132 1.12 9.88 -17.73
C MET A 132 1.28 8.66 -18.65
N LEU A 133 2.49 8.10 -18.67
CA LEU A 133 2.78 6.75 -19.18
C LEU A 133 3.37 5.92 -18.06
N ARG A 134 2.91 4.68 -17.95
CA ARG A 134 3.32 3.74 -16.90
C ARG A 134 3.95 2.50 -17.53
N ASN A 135 5.21 2.26 -17.22
CA ASN A 135 5.99 1.13 -17.73
C ASN A 135 6.47 0.26 -16.58
N LYS A 136 6.12 -1.03 -16.62
CA LYS A 136 6.69 -2.04 -15.74
C LYS A 136 7.96 -2.60 -16.35
N ASN A 137 8.95 -2.85 -15.49
CA ASN A 137 10.21 -3.52 -15.85
C ASN A 137 10.97 -2.87 -17.03
N GLU A 138 10.91 -1.55 -17.19
CA GLU A 138 11.53 -0.88 -18.34
C GLU A 138 13.04 -1.12 -18.43
N PHE A 139 13.74 -0.92 -17.31
CA PHE A 139 15.19 -1.10 -17.24
C PHE A 139 15.61 -2.31 -16.39
N ALA A 140 14.77 -2.73 -15.43
CA ALA A 140 15.07 -3.80 -14.50
C ALA A 140 13.79 -4.55 -14.06
N VAL A 141 13.88 -5.86 -13.81
CA VAL A 141 12.75 -6.67 -13.32
C VAL A 141 12.36 -6.25 -11.91
N GLY A 142 11.06 -6.04 -11.70
CA GLY A 142 10.51 -5.55 -10.43
C GLY A 142 10.46 -4.04 -10.33
N GLN A 143 10.53 -3.32 -11.45
CA GLN A 143 10.53 -1.86 -11.49
C GLN A 143 9.16 -1.27 -11.88
N GLU A 144 8.86 -0.12 -11.31
CA GLU A 144 7.76 0.76 -11.69
C GLU A 144 8.35 2.09 -12.21
N VAL A 145 8.16 2.36 -13.51
CA VAL A 145 8.61 3.61 -14.16
C VAL A 145 7.40 4.39 -14.62
N ILE A 146 7.32 5.65 -14.19
CA ILE A 146 6.28 6.58 -14.60
C ILE A 146 6.93 7.72 -15.38
N TYR A 147 6.33 8.11 -16.51
CA TYR A 147 6.61 9.36 -17.18
C TYR A 147 5.44 10.29 -16.97
N LEU A 148 5.69 11.46 -16.37
CA LEU A 148 4.73 12.54 -16.20
C LEU A 148 5.05 13.65 -17.22
N PHE A 149 4.05 14.06 -17.98
CA PHE A 149 4.19 15.05 -19.04
C PHE A 149 2.93 15.89 -19.25
N GLY A 150 3.10 17.01 -19.94
CA GLY A 150 2.03 17.92 -20.36
C GLY A 150 2.57 18.89 -21.42
N GLU A 151 1.71 19.67 -22.07
CA GLU A 151 2.21 20.69 -23.01
C GLU A 151 3.02 21.76 -22.27
N ASN A 152 2.55 22.17 -21.09
CA ASN A 152 3.19 23.16 -20.24
C ASN A 152 3.11 22.79 -18.74
N GLU A 153 3.75 23.58 -17.89
CA GLU A 153 3.84 23.31 -16.44
C GLU A 153 2.49 23.40 -15.72
N GLU A 154 1.59 24.30 -16.12
CA GLU A 154 0.27 24.49 -15.49
C GLU A 154 -0.64 23.28 -15.73
N GLU A 155 -0.68 22.80 -16.97
CA GLU A 155 -1.43 21.60 -17.34
C GLU A 155 -0.92 20.37 -16.57
N LEU A 156 0.41 20.17 -16.54
CA LEU A 156 1.01 19.06 -15.81
C LEU A 156 0.66 19.11 -14.32
N ILE A 157 0.77 20.29 -13.68
CA ILE A 157 0.46 20.47 -12.25
C ILE A 157 -1.01 20.15 -11.98
N THR A 158 -1.91 20.65 -12.82
CA THR A 158 -3.36 20.41 -12.70
C THR A 158 -3.65 18.91 -12.73
N ASN A 159 -3.07 18.19 -13.69
CA ASN A 159 -3.29 16.77 -13.86
C ASN A 159 -2.70 15.93 -12.71
N VAL A 160 -1.47 16.20 -12.27
CA VAL A 160 -0.86 15.42 -11.17
C VAL A 160 -1.58 15.66 -9.85
N LYS A 161 -2.05 16.89 -9.59
CA LYS A 161 -2.83 17.21 -8.38
C LYS A 161 -4.20 16.54 -8.40
N ALA A 162 -4.90 16.58 -9.54
CA ALA A 162 -6.19 15.91 -9.70
C ALA A 162 -6.10 14.38 -9.55
N ASN A 163 -4.92 13.80 -9.81
CA ASN A 163 -4.68 12.36 -9.78
C ASN A 163 -3.73 11.93 -8.63
N LYS A 164 -3.63 12.74 -7.56
CA LYS A 164 -2.74 12.47 -6.41
C LYS A 164 -2.88 11.04 -5.87
N ASP A 165 -4.11 10.60 -5.59
CA ASP A 165 -4.35 9.28 -4.98
C ASP A 165 -3.95 8.14 -5.90
N LEU A 166 -4.21 8.27 -7.21
CA LEU A 166 -3.77 7.31 -8.22
C LEU A 166 -2.25 7.20 -8.21
N LEU A 167 -1.54 8.32 -8.29
CA LEU A 167 -0.08 8.38 -8.33
C LEU A 167 0.55 7.75 -7.07
N GLN A 168 0.06 8.10 -5.89
CA GLN A 168 0.52 7.51 -4.64
C GLN A 168 0.25 6.00 -4.59
N SER A 169 -0.94 5.56 -4.99
CA SER A 169 -1.33 4.15 -4.93
C SER A 169 -0.48 3.25 -5.82
N ILE A 170 0.01 3.74 -6.96
CA ILE A 170 0.89 2.98 -7.85
C ILE A 170 2.15 2.54 -7.09
N PHE A 171 2.82 3.46 -6.40
CA PHE A 171 4.04 3.15 -5.66
C PHE A 171 3.77 2.43 -4.34
N SER A 172 2.71 2.78 -3.61
CA SER A 172 2.33 2.07 -2.38
C SER A 172 2.04 0.59 -2.66
N ASN A 173 1.31 0.30 -3.74
CA ASN A 173 1.05 -1.08 -4.17
C ASN A 173 2.32 -1.79 -4.62
N LYS A 174 3.25 -1.08 -5.27
CA LYS A 174 4.52 -1.66 -5.66
C LYS A 174 5.38 -2.05 -4.46
N GLU A 175 5.45 -1.19 -3.45
CA GLU A 175 6.19 -1.49 -2.22
C GLU A 175 5.57 -2.65 -1.45
N LYS A 176 4.24 -2.70 -1.38
CA LYS A 176 3.50 -3.82 -0.80
C LYS A 176 3.82 -5.14 -1.50
N GLU A 177 3.91 -5.16 -2.84
CA GLU A 177 4.33 -6.34 -3.60
C GLU A 177 5.75 -6.79 -3.23
N ILE A 178 6.69 -5.85 -3.09
CA ILE A 178 8.08 -6.13 -2.73
C ILE A 178 8.16 -6.67 -1.28
N LEU A 179 7.51 -5.98 -0.34
CA LEU A 179 7.44 -6.37 1.06
C LEU A 179 6.79 -7.75 1.24
N SER A 180 5.69 -8.01 0.54
CA SER A 180 4.98 -9.30 0.63
C SER A 180 5.91 -10.48 0.30
N LYS A 181 6.76 -10.35 -0.73
CA LYS A 181 7.70 -11.41 -1.10
C LYS A 181 8.72 -11.69 0.00
N ALA A 182 9.20 -10.66 0.69
CA ALA A 182 10.15 -10.80 1.78
C ALA A 182 9.48 -11.35 3.05
N LEU A 183 8.35 -10.76 3.45
CA LEU A 183 7.62 -11.10 4.68
C LEU A 183 7.04 -12.51 4.64
N PHE A 184 6.47 -12.92 3.50
CA PHE A 184 5.78 -14.21 3.37
C PHE A 184 6.67 -15.33 2.83
N ASN A 185 7.98 -15.10 2.70
CA ASN A 185 8.93 -16.16 2.33
C ASN A 185 9.01 -17.26 3.40
N ARG A 186 8.75 -16.91 4.67
CA ARG A 186 8.60 -17.87 5.77
C ARG A 186 7.42 -17.44 6.63
N ILE A 187 6.49 -18.34 6.84
CA ILE A 187 5.27 -18.09 7.62
C ILE A 187 5.32 -18.84 8.96
N ASN A 188 4.66 -18.28 9.97
CA ASN A 188 4.35 -18.99 11.21
C ASN A 188 3.10 -19.85 10.98
N GLY A 189 3.28 -21.12 10.59
CA GLY A 189 2.18 -22.02 10.31
C GLY A 189 1.23 -22.22 11.50
N GLU A 190 1.76 -22.37 12.71
CA GLU A 190 0.95 -22.53 13.93
C GLU A 190 0.08 -21.29 14.20
N GLY A 191 0.66 -20.09 14.08
CA GLY A 191 -0.09 -18.85 14.26
C GLY A 191 -1.15 -18.64 13.19
N VAL A 192 -0.87 -19.01 11.93
CA VAL A 192 -1.85 -19.00 10.84
C VAL A 192 -3.01 -19.97 11.13
N SER A 193 -2.71 -21.22 11.49
CA SER A 193 -3.73 -22.22 11.85
C SER A 193 -4.59 -21.75 13.02
N LYS A 194 -3.97 -21.18 14.05
CA LYS A 194 -4.69 -20.68 15.24
C LYS A 194 -5.65 -19.54 14.90
N VAL A 195 -5.27 -18.63 14.01
CA VAL A 195 -6.16 -17.57 13.52
C VAL A 195 -7.31 -18.16 12.70
N ALA A 196 -7.01 -19.10 11.80
CA ALA A 196 -8.02 -19.75 10.96
C ALA A 196 -9.05 -20.55 11.79
N GLU A 197 -8.59 -21.32 12.78
CA GLU A 197 -9.45 -22.12 13.66
C GLU A 197 -10.35 -21.25 14.55
N LYS A 198 -9.84 -20.11 15.04
CA LYS A 198 -10.60 -19.24 15.96
C LYS A 198 -11.56 -18.30 15.24
N PHE A 199 -11.16 -17.76 14.09
CA PHE A 199 -11.87 -16.66 13.43
C PHE A 199 -12.40 -17.02 12.03
N GLU A 200 -12.14 -18.24 11.54
CA GLU A 200 -12.59 -18.68 10.22
C GLU A 200 -12.13 -17.75 9.08
N VAL A 201 -10.92 -17.19 9.21
CA VAL A 201 -10.26 -16.32 8.21
C VAL A 201 -8.82 -16.78 7.96
N ALA A 202 -8.34 -16.61 6.74
CA ALA A 202 -6.96 -16.94 6.38
C ALA A 202 -6.07 -15.70 6.44
N VAL A 203 -5.12 -15.68 7.37
CA VAL A 203 -4.10 -14.63 7.46
C VAL A 203 -2.74 -15.13 6.96
N LYS A 204 -1.87 -14.21 6.55
CA LYS A 204 -0.45 -14.49 6.34
C LYS A 204 0.37 -13.92 7.47
N LEU A 205 0.80 -14.77 8.40
CA LEU A 205 1.62 -14.35 9.53
C LEU A 205 3.10 -14.71 9.28
N PRO A 206 4.04 -13.74 9.21
CA PRO A 206 5.46 -14.05 9.03
C PRO A 206 6.02 -14.86 10.19
N ALA A 207 7.04 -15.69 9.91
CA ALA A 207 7.66 -16.58 10.90
C ALA A 207 8.29 -15.87 12.11
N SER A 208 8.54 -14.56 12.00
CA SER A 208 9.08 -13.73 13.07
C SER A 208 8.06 -13.38 14.15
N TYR A 209 6.76 -13.57 13.91
CA TYR A 209 5.71 -13.25 14.87
C TYR A 209 5.36 -14.48 15.72
N GLN A 210 5.37 -14.32 17.03
CA GLN A 210 5.12 -15.36 18.03
C GLN A 210 3.86 -15.01 18.83
N LEU A 211 3.10 -16.03 19.24
CA LEU A 211 1.91 -15.84 20.06
C LEU A 211 2.32 -15.29 21.43
N ALA A 212 1.77 -14.14 21.79
CA ALA A 212 2.00 -13.47 23.07
C ALA A 212 0.84 -13.67 24.05
N LYS A 213 -0.39 -13.66 23.54
CA LYS A 213 -1.60 -13.88 24.36
C LYS A 213 -2.72 -14.44 23.50
N GLU A 214 -3.51 -15.31 24.12
CA GLU A 214 -4.77 -15.82 23.59
C GLU A 214 -5.89 -15.53 24.61
N GLY A 215 -6.99 -14.97 24.11
CA GLY A 215 -8.25 -14.78 24.84
C GLY A 215 -9.40 -15.47 24.09
N GLU A 216 -10.63 -15.28 24.57
CA GLU A 216 -11.83 -15.87 23.98
C GLU A 216 -11.98 -15.47 22.50
N ASP A 217 -12.17 -14.17 22.26
CA ASP A 217 -12.30 -13.57 20.93
C ASP A 217 -11.03 -12.86 20.45
N PHE A 218 -9.86 -13.17 21.02
CA PHE A 218 -8.64 -12.37 20.87
C PHE A 218 -7.38 -13.21 20.66
N LEU A 219 -6.54 -12.80 19.72
CA LEU A 219 -5.17 -13.32 19.54
C LEU A 219 -4.19 -12.17 19.39
N TRP A 220 -3.08 -12.21 20.12
CA TRP A 220 -1.99 -11.25 20.01
C TRP A 220 -0.69 -11.95 19.66
N PHE A 221 -0.06 -11.47 18.60
CA PHE A 221 1.26 -11.88 18.14
C PHE A 221 2.24 -10.73 18.24
N ARG A 222 3.47 -11.04 18.62
CA ARG A 222 4.58 -10.07 18.70
C ARG A 222 5.75 -10.56 17.89
N GLN A 223 6.45 -9.63 17.26
CA GLN A 223 7.78 -9.86 16.76
C GLN A 223 8.79 -9.49 17.86
N PRO A 224 9.30 -10.46 18.64
CA PRO A 224 10.24 -10.14 19.72
C PRO A 224 11.55 -9.61 19.13
N THR A 225 11.98 -8.44 19.58
CA THR A 225 13.29 -7.87 19.25
C THR A 225 14.21 -7.92 20.46
N ILE A 226 15.44 -8.41 20.26
CA ILE A 226 16.46 -8.56 21.32
C ILE A 226 17.30 -7.27 21.46
N GLY A 227 16.84 -6.12 20.95
CA GLY A 227 17.62 -4.89 20.93
C GLY A 227 16.77 -3.64 20.76
N VAL A 228 17.27 -2.52 21.28
CA VAL A 228 16.65 -1.18 21.18
C VAL A 228 16.76 -0.58 19.78
N ASP A 229 17.57 -1.18 18.92
CA ASP A 229 17.83 -0.78 17.53
C ASP A 229 16.80 -1.35 16.53
N LYS A 230 15.77 -2.04 17.01
CA LYS A 230 14.74 -2.64 16.16
C LYS A 230 13.33 -2.34 16.68
N PRO A 231 12.36 -2.12 15.77
CA PRO A 231 10.99 -1.88 16.15
C PRO A 231 10.37 -3.13 16.79
N ASP A 232 9.69 -2.96 17.92
CA ASP A 232 8.80 -3.98 18.46
C ASP A 232 7.44 -3.84 17.78
N ILE A 233 7.12 -4.81 16.92
CA ILE A 233 5.88 -4.82 16.13
C ILE A 233 4.95 -5.87 16.72
N SER A 234 3.74 -5.42 17.01
CA SER A 234 2.65 -6.25 17.50
C SER A 234 1.52 -6.29 16.48
N LEU A 235 0.88 -7.45 16.35
CA LEU A 235 -0.34 -7.65 15.58
C LEU A 235 -1.36 -8.34 16.49
N PHE A 236 -2.58 -7.83 16.55
CA PHE A 236 -3.66 -8.53 17.20
C PHE A 236 -4.90 -8.61 16.33
N PHE A 237 -5.68 -9.65 16.60
CA PHE A 237 -6.89 -10.03 15.88
C PHE A 237 -8.01 -10.19 16.90
N TYR A 238 -9.17 -9.65 16.58
CA TYR A 238 -10.36 -9.73 17.40
C TYR A 238 -11.60 -9.94 16.53
N GLN A 239 -12.58 -10.67 17.03
CA GLN A 239 -13.84 -10.89 16.31
C GLN A 239 -15.03 -10.59 17.21
N THR A 240 -16.06 -9.95 16.66
CA THR A 240 -17.34 -9.73 17.35
C THR A 240 -18.51 -9.83 16.38
N THR A 241 -19.74 -9.80 16.88
CA THR A 241 -20.95 -9.83 16.07
C THR A 241 -21.14 -8.48 15.35
N TYR A 242 -21.54 -8.55 14.08
CA TYR A 242 -22.02 -7.40 13.34
C TYR A 242 -23.52 -7.22 13.57
N GLU A 243 -23.88 -6.20 14.33
CA GLU A 243 -25.26 -5.85 14.70
C GLU A 243 -25.81 -4.79 13.74
N ASP A 244 -25.06 -3.71 13.53
CA ASP A 244 -25.47 -2.60 12.68
C ASP A 244 -24.31 -1.71 12.19
N GLU A 245 -24.60 -0.89 11.18
CA GLU A 245 -23.64 0.00 10.52
C GLU A 245 -22.96 1.00 11.46
N SER A 246 -23.55 1.34 12.61
CA SER A 246 -22.91 2.29 13.53
C SER A 246 -21.60 1.74 14.10
N GLN A 247 -21.42 0.42 14.18
CA GLN A 247 -20.18 -0.18 14.72
C GLN A 247 -18.93 0.19 13.91
N VAL A 248 -19.08 0.55 12.63
CA VAL A 248 -17.98 0.99 11.75
C VAL A 248 -17.83 2.52 11.69
N PHE A 249 -18.58 3.27 12.48
CA PHE A 249 -18.40 4.72 12.57
C PHE A 249 -17.11 5.05 13.36
N PRO A 250 -16.39 6.13 13.01
CA PRO A 250 -15.09 6.46 13.60
C PRO A 250 -15.05 6.43 15.14
N GLU A 251 -16.05 7.00 15.80
CA GLU A 251 -16.19 7.04 17.25
C GLU A 251 -16.34 5.65 17.88
N ASN A 252 -17.05 4.75 17.21
CA ASN A 252 -17.28 3.39 17.69
C ASN A 252 -16.07 2.50 17.44
N ILE A 253 -15.32 2.70 16.35
CA ILE A 253 -14.04 2.04 16.11
C ILE A 253 -13.00 2.45 17.17
N ILE A 254 -12.94 3.74 17.52
CA ILE A 254 -12.07 4.25 18.61
C ILE A 254 -12.43 3.59 19.95
N LYS A 255 -13.72 3.49 20.25
CA LYS A 255 -14.23 2.88 21.48
C LYS A 255 -13.87 1.39 21.51
N LEU A 256 -14.16 0.66 20.43
CA LEU A 256 -13.87 -0.76 20.27
C LEU A 256 -12.38 -1.05 20.50
N ARG A 257 -11.48 -0.29 19.88
CA ARG A 257 -10.04 -0.47 20.07
C ARG A 257 -9.65 -0.36 21.55
N ASN A 258 -10.11 0.68 22.25
CA ASN A 258 -9.78 0.86 23.67
C ASN A 258 -10.40 -0.24 24.56
N GLU A 259 -11.58 -0.75 24.21
CA GLU A 259 -12.22 -1.89 24.89
C GLU A 259 -11.41 -3.18 24.72
N ILE A 260 -10.84 -3.41 23.53
CA ILE A 260 -9.97 -4.56 23.26
C ILE A 260 -8.62 -4.40 23.97
N THR A 261 -7.96 -3.24 23.86
CA THR A 261 -6.58 -3.08 24.35
C THR A 261 -6.49 -2.98 25.86
N LYS A 262 -7.47 -2.37 26.53
CA LYS A 262 -7.43 -2.13 27.99
C LYS A 262 -7.24 -3.41 28.84
N PRO A 263 -7.97 -4.51 28.62
CA PRO A 263 -7.77 -5.75 29.38
C PRO A 263 -6.68 -6.67 28.80
N ASN A 264 -6.14 -6.36 27.61
CA ASN A 264 -5.30 -7.29 26.86
C ASN A 264 -3.84 -6.86 26.69
N ILE A 265 -3.55 -5.56 26.61
CA ILE A 265 -2.25 -5.05 26.20
C ILE A 265 -1.75 -4.03 27.22
N PHE A 266 -0.68 -4.41 27.91
CA PHE A 266 -0.04 -3.63 28.97
C PHE A 266 1.39 -3.28 28.55
N GLY A 267 1.87 -2.10 28.95
CA GLY A 267 3.27 -1.70 28.74
C GLY A 267 4.23 -2.54 29.56
N ASP A 268 3.82 -2.91 30.77
CA ASP A 268 4.47 -3.90 31.61
C ASP A 268 3.43 -4.96 32.01
N PRO A 269 3.63 -6.24 31.64
CA PRO A 269 2.74 -7.33 32.04
C PRO A 269 2.54 -7.47 33.55
N ASP A 270 3.52 -7.05 34.36
CA ASP A 270 3.46 -7.11 35.83
C ASP A 270 2.74 -5.90 36.44
N VAL A 271 2.37 -4.91 35.63
CA VAL A 271 1.65 -3.69 36.03
C VAL A 271 0.35 -3.57 35.22
N PRO A 272 -0.76 -4.20 35.67
CA PRO A 272 -2.05 -4.19 34.96
C PRO A 272 -2.64 -2.80 34.71
N GLU A 273 -2.21 -1.81 35.48
CA GLU A 273 -2.61 -0.42 35.31
C GLU A 273 -1.95 0.22 34.08
N SER A 274 -0.96 -0.40 33.44
CA SER A 274 -0.17 0.17 32.32
C SER A 274 -0.76 -0.09 30.93
N PHE A 275 -2.08 -0.03 30.78
CA PHE A 275 -2.75 -0.45 29.54
C PHE A 275 -2.64 0.56 28.38
N VAL A 276 -2.71 0.03 27.15
CA VAL A 276 -2.65 0.80 25.91
C VAL A 276 -3.97 1.53 25.62
N ILE A 277 -3.85 2.81 25.27
CA ILE A 277 -4.93 3.70 24.82
C ILE A 277 -4.53 4.45 23.54
N ILE A 278 -5.51 5.03 22.85
CA ILE A 278 -5.25 5.97 21.74
C ILE A 278 -4.72 7.31 22.29
N GLU A 279 -3.66 7.84 21.69
CA GLU A 279 -3.19 9.21 21.94
C GLU A 279 -4.09 10.22 21.22
N LYS A 280 -4.46 11.29 21.93
CA LYS A 280 -5.50 12.25 21.53
C LYS A 280 -4.94 13.54 20.94
N GLN A 281 -3.62 13.74 20.96
CA GLN A 281 -3.00 14.97 20.43
C GLN A 281 -3.30 15.17 18.94
N ILE A 282 -3.23 14.10 18.16
CA ILE A 282 -3.66 14.08 16.76
C ILE A 282 -4.79 13.05 16.65
N PRO A 283 -5.98 13.43 16.14
CA PRO A 283 -7.07 12.49 15.97
C PRO A 283 -6.67 11.40 14.95
N PRO A 284 -7.13 10.15 15.13
CA PRO A 284 -6.90 9.11 14.14
C PRO A 284 -7.48 9.50 12.77
N ALA A 285 -6.78 9.11 11.71
CA ALA A 285 -7.25 9.24 10.34
C ALA A 285 -8.03 7.98 9.93
N PHE A 286 -9.10 8.15 9.16
CA PHE A 286 -9.98 7.07 8.74
C PHE A 286 -10.11 7.02 7.22
N LYS A 287 -10.14 5.81 6.68
CA LYS A 287 -10.33 5.60 5.24
C LYS A 287 -11.18 4.37 4.96
N ASN A 288 -12.19 4.53 4.11
CA ASN A 288 -12.94 3.40 3.56
C ASN A 288 -12.09 2.68 2.52
N ILE A 289 -11.98 1.37 2.65
CA ILE A 289 -11.23 0.48 1.76
C ILE A 289 -11.99 -0.84 1.61
N ARG A 290 -11.47 -1.74 0.77
CA ARG A 290 -11.89 -3.14 0.73
C ARG A 290 -10.71 -4.06 0.98
N ILE A 291 -10.88 -5.02 1.88
CA ILE A 291 -9.95 -6.14 2.08
C ILE A 291 -10.66 -7.40 1.61
N ASP A 292 -10.06 -8.08 0.63
CA ASP A 292 -10.64 -9.27 0.01
C ASP A 292 -12.10 -9.10 -0.48
N GLY A 293 -12.43 -7.90 -0.99
CA GLY A 293 -13.77 -7.56 -1.44
C GLY A 293 -14.74 -7.07 -0.34
N GLN A 294 -14.44 -7.34 0.93
CA GLN A 294 -15.26 -6.93 2.07
C GLN A 294 -15.13 -5.44 2.35
N TYR A 295 -16.22 -4.79 2.79
CA TYR A 295 -16.16 -3.40 3.25
C TYR A 295 -15.27 -3.31 4.50
N SER A 296 -14.38 -2.33 4.54
CA SER A 296 -13.44 -2.16 5.63
C SER A 296 -13.18 -0.68 5.92
N VAL A 297 -13.01 -0.37 7.20
CA VAL A 297 -12.55 0.95 7.66
C VAL A 297 -11.12 0.81 8.17
N GLU A 298 -10.19 1.47 7.49
CA GLU A 298 -8.83 1.67 7.96
C GLU A 298 -8.82 2.80 8.99
N MET A 299 -8.12 2.59 10.11
CA MET A 299 -7.82 3.63 11.10
C MET A 299 -6.31 3.69 11.37
N ARG A 300 -5.71 4.86 11.14
CA ARG A 300 -4.30 5.17 11.46
C ARG A 300 -4.25 6.12 12.65
N GLY A 301 -3.37 5.85 13.61
CA GLY A 301 -3.30 6.66 14.82
C GLY A 301 -2.00 6.52 15.56
N SER A 302 -1.90 7.25 16.67
CA SER A 302 -0.86 7.05 17.67
C SER A 302 -1.45 6.45 18.95
N TRP A 303 -0.68 5.61 19.61
CA TRP A 303 -1.06 4.97 20.86
C TRP A 303 -0.06 5.35 21.96
N LYS A 304 -0.51 5.25 23.20
CA LYS A 304 0.33 5.36 24.39
C LYS A 304 -0.17 4.43 25.48
N THR A 305 0.67 4.17 26.47
CA THR A 305 0.18 3.65 27.75
C THR A 305 -0.50 4.78 28.53
N ASN A 306 -1.54 4.45 29.30
CA ASN A 306 -2.26 5.41 30.14
C ASN A 306 -1.37 6.10 31.20
N ASN A 307 -0.26 5.46 31.60
CA ASN A 307 0.75 6.00 32.50
C ASN A 307 1.89 6.76 31.79
N LEU A 308 1.79 6.98 30.48
CA LEU A 308 2.70 7.79 29.65
C LEU A 308 4.15 7.26 29.55
N THR A 309 4.37 5.96 29.77
CA THR A 309 5.70 5.35 29.72
C THR A 309 6.11 4.89 28.32
N MET A 310 5.13 4.49 27.50
CA MET A 310 5.36 3.97 26.15
C MET A 310 4.38 4.61 25.17
N GLY A 311 4.78 4.63 23.90
CA GLY A 311 3.88 5.03 22.82
C GLY A 311 4.49 4.79 21.46
N GLY A 312 3.63 4.87 20.45
CA GLY A 312 4.04 4.71 19.08
C GLY A 312 2.88 4.89 18.11
N SER A 313 2.99 4.28 16.94
CA SER A 313 1.99 4.39 15.88
C SER A 313 1.27 3.07 15.66
N PHE A 314 0.03 3.13 15.19
CA PHE A 314 -0.75 1.95 14.85
C PHE A 314 -1.52 2.13 13.54
N LEU A 315 -1.87 1.01 12.94
CA LEU A 315 -2.74 0.86 11.78
C LEU A 315 -3.71 -0.28 12.09
N SER A 316 -4.99 -0.06 11.85
CA SER A 316 -6.03 -1.06 12.09
C SER A 316 -7.06 -1.10 10.98
N TYR A 317 -7.74 -2.23 10.88
CA TYR A 317 -8.85 -2.46 9.96
C TYR A 317 -10.03 -3.04 10.73
N THR A 318 -11.18 -2.41 10.59
CA THR A 318 -12.47 -2.98 10.98
C THR A 318 -13.13 -3.52 9.73
N VAL A 319 -13.15 -4.84 9.56
CA VAL A 319 -13.70 -5.50 8.37
C VAL A 319 -15.06 -6.08 8.67
N VAL A 320 -16.05 -5.78 7.83
CA VAL A 320 -17.40 -6.34 7.93
C VAL A 320 -17.48 -7.60 7.07
N ASP A 321 -17.59 -8.75 7.71
CA ASP A 321 -17.93 -10.03 7.06
C ASP A 321 -19.44 -10.24 7.15
N GLU A 322 -20.17 -9.64 6.20
CA GLU A 322 -21.64 -9.71 6.15
C GLU A 322 -22.15 -11.15 6.01
N ALA A 323 -21.41 -12.01 5.31
CA ALA A 323 -21.79 -13.40 5.09
C ALA A 323 -21.83 -14.20 6.40
N LYS A 324 -20.91 -13.90 7.33
CA LYS A 324 -20.86 -14.52 8.66
C LYS A 324 -21.57 -13.71 9.75
N GLY A 325 -22.01 -12.49 9.44
CA GLY A 325 -22.56 -11.56 10.44
C GLY A 325 -21.52 -11.18 11.49
N LYS A 326 -20.26 -10.98 11.08
CA LYS A 326 -19.13 -10.71 11.99
C LYS A 326 -18.38 -9.45 11.61
N ILE A 327 -17.82 -8.80 12.62
CA ILE A 327 -16.73 -7.84 12.47
C ILE A 327 -15.43 -8.56 12.79
N PHE A 328 -14.47 -8.51 11.86
CA PHE A 328 -13.10 -8.91 12.11
C PHE A 328 -12.23 -7.66 12.25
N TYR A 329 -11.74 -7.43 13.45
CA TYR A 329 -10.87 -6.30 13.80
C TYR A 329 -9.42 -6.76 13.81
N MET A 330 -8.60 -6.10 13.00
CA MET A 330 -7.15 -6.34 12.91
C MET A 330 -6.42 -5.07 13.28
N ASP A 331 -5.38 -5.17 14.10
CA ASP A 331 -4.59 -4.00 14.50
C ASP A 331 -3.13 -4.38 14.61
N GLY A 332 -2.29 -3.56 14.01
CA GLY A 332 -0.87 -3.63 14.24
C GLY A 332 -0.35 -2.31 14.78
N PHE A 333 0.53 -2.40 15.75
CA PHE A 333 1.15 -1.25 16.37
C PHE A 333 2.64 -1.48 16.58
N VAL A 334 3.38 -0.38 16.50
CA VAL A 334 4.83 -0.37 16.66
C VAL A 334 5.20 0.43 17.90
N TYR A 335 6.14 -0.09 18.67
CA TYR A 335 6.93 0.64 19.65
C TYR A 335 8.37 0.77 19.11
N TYR A 336 8.78 2.00 18.77
CA TYR A 336 10.15 2.27 18.34
C TYR A 336 10.56 3.70 18.73
N PRO A 337 10.89 3.92 20.01
CA PRO A 337 11.06 5.27 20.55
C PRO A 337 12.19 6.02 19.83
N ASN A 338 11.93 7.28 19.49
CA ASN A 338 12.84 8.21 18.81
C ASN A 338 13.18 7.88 17.35
N GLU A 339 12.62 6.81 16.81
CA GLU A 339 12.91 6.35 15.45
C GLU A 339 11.68 6.50 14.53
N ALA A 340 11.89 6.30 13.23
CA ALA A 340 10.83 6.39 12.22
C ALA A 340 9.94 5.12 12.22
N HIS A 341 8.62 5.31 12.15
CA HIS A 341 7.63 4.24 12.18
C HIS A 341 7.13 3.81 10.80
N ARG A 342 7.36 4.61 9.74
CA ARG A 342 6.85 4.37 8.38
C ARG A 342 7.13 2.96 7.86
N ALA A 343 8.35 2.46 8.05
CA ALA A 343 8.72 1.12 7.59
C ALA A 343 7.90 0.03 8.31
N SER A 344 7.74 0.14 9.62
CA SER A 344 6.93 -0.77 10.43
C SER A 344 5.45 -0.68 10.10
N ILE A 345 4.91 0.52 9.89
CA ILE A 345 3.51 0.71 9.46
C ILE A 345 3.26 0.07 8.10
N ARG A 346 4.21 0.14 7.16
CA ARG A 346 4.10 -0.53 5.86
C ARG A 346 4.16 -2.05 5.97
N GLU A 347 4.99 -2.57 6.88
CA GLU A 347 5.01 -3.99 7.19
C GLU A 347 3.65 -4.44 7.73
N ILE A 348 3.12 -3.74 8.75
CA ILE A 348 1.79 -3.98 9.31
C ILE A 348 0.73 -3.92 8.21
N GLU A 349 0.73 -2.87 7.38
CA GLU A 349 -0.21 -2.71 6.26
C GLU A 349 -0.16 -3.91 5.31
N THR A 350 1.04 -4.35 4.96
CA THR A 350 1.25 -5.48 4.04
C THR A 350 0.75 -6.79 4.63
N ILE A 351 0.96 -7.02 5.92
CA ILE A 351 0.52 -8.24 6.61
C ILE A 351 -1.01 -8.26 6.73
N LEU A 352 -1.61 -7.20 7.27
CA LEU A 352 -3.03 -7.18 7.57
C LEU A 352 -3.91 -7.19 6.30
N GLN A 353 -3.51 -6.48 5.24
CA GLN A 353 -4.26 -6.48 3.98
C GLN A 353 -4.11 -7.79 3.17
N ALA A 354 -3.20 -8.70 3.55
CA ALA A 354 -3.08 -10.01 2.94
C ALA A 354 -4.12 -11.03 3.44
N THR A 355 -4.97 -10.63 4.40
CA THR A 355 -6.05 -11.45 4.96
C THR A 355 -7.10 -11.80 3.91
N LYS A 356 -7.59 -13.04 3.99
CA LYS A 356 -8.62 -13.63 3.15
C LYS A 356 -9.79 -14.09 4.00
N PHE A 357 -11.01 -13.81 3.55
CA PHE A 357 -12.24 -14.12 4.30
C PHE A 357 -12.90 -15.43 3.85
N GLU A 358 -12.50 -15.93 2.69
CA GLU A 358 -12.76 -17.29 2.24
C GLU A 358 -11.55 -18.18 2.53
N LEU A 359 -11.76 -19.29 3.24
CA LEU A 359 -10.76 -20.33 3.38
C LEU A 359 -10.70 -21.08 2.04
N GLU A 360 -9.53 -21.11 1.39
CA GLU A 360 -9.36 -21.94 0.20
C GLU A 360 -9.71 -23.39 0.57
N SER A 361 -10.76 -23.94 -0.05
CA SER A 361 -11.03 -25.37 0.06
C SER A 361 -9.79 -26.09 -0.45
N GLU A 362 -9.15 -26.93 0.36
CA GLU A 362 -8.04 -27.77 -0.10
C GLU A 362 -8.46 -28.45 -1.40
N SER A 363 -7.91 -27.97 -2.53
CA SER A 363 -8.05 -28.68 -3.78
C SER A 363 -7.39 -30.02 -3.57
N THR A 364 -8.21 -31.05 -3.46
CA THR A 364 -7.77 -32.43 -3.29
C THR A 364 -7.02 -32.81 -4.57
N SER A 365 -5.72 -32.52 -4.64
CA SER A 365 -4.85 -33.05 -5.68
C SER A 365 -4.58 -34.50 -5.33
N LYS A 366 -5.41 -35.39 -5.88
CA LYS A 366 -5.05 -36.80 -6.04
C LYS A 366 -3.94 -36.96 -7.06
#